data_AF-A0A968FR79-F1
#
_entry.id   AF-A0A968FR79-F1
#
_cell.length_a   1.000
_cell.length_b   1.000
_cell.length_c   1.000
_cell.angle_alpha   90.00
_cell.angle_beta   90.00
_cell.angle_gamma   90.00
#
_symmetry.space_group_name_H-M   'P 1'
#
loop_
_entity.id
_entity.type
_entity.pdbx_description
1 polymer ?
#
loop_
_entity_poly.entity_id
_entity_poly.type
_entity_poly.pdbx_seq_one_letter_code
_entity_poly.pdbx_strand_id
1 'polypeptide(L)'
;LDENFFLYNEEDDFCRRARKTGHRVCYFPETAVQHLRGCSTHQPGIREKVIVETYRSNLYFFAKYYSQPWNWLLRTLYRLTFGLGILRTLGKRLRGRRLDGPDDSIALKFRLLRMPSGIRRAPPSAGFGPR
;
A
#
# COMPACT_ATOMS: atom_id res chain seq x y z
N LEU A 1 -8.79 -14.23 -5.17
CA LEU A 1 -7.82 -13.11 -4.99
C LEU A 1 -6.74 -13.58 -4.02
N ASP A 2 -5.62 -12.85 -3.85
CA ASP A 2 -4.64 -13.14 -2.79
C ASP A 2 -5.08 -12.42 -1.51
N GLU A 3 -5.42 -13.17 -0.47
CA GLU A 3 -5.98 -12.66 0.80
C GLU A 3 -4.99 -11.85 1.63
N ASN A 4 -3.70 -11.83 1.25
CA ASN A 4 -2.70 -10.98 1.88
C ASN A 4 -2.86 -9.49 1.50
N PHE A 5 -3.67 -9.17 0.49
CA PHE A 5 -4.07 -7.80 0.16
C PHE A 5 -5.47 -7.52 0.71
N PHE A 6 -5.57 -6.66 1.72
CA PHE A 6 -6.85 -6.12 2.18
C PHE A 6 -7.29 -4.91 1.34
N LEU A 7 -6.34 -4.05 0.97
CA LEU A 7 -6.57 -2.84 0.19
C LEU A 7 -5.27 -2.42 -0.52
N TYR A 8 -5.38 -2.03 -1.80
CA TYR A 8 -4.30 -1.70 -2.73
C TYR A 8 -3.42 -2.89 -3.16
N ASN A 9 -3.04 -2.87 -4.44
CA ASN A 9 -2.24 -3.88 -5.17
C ASN A 9 -2.92 -5.24 -5.40
N GLU A 10 -4.14 -5.47 -4.90
CA GLU A 10 -4.92 -6.68 -5.14
C GLU A 10 -5.28 -6.81 -6.63
N GLU A 11 -5.64 -5.72 -7.29
CA GLU A 11 -5.98 -5.72 -8.72
C GLU A 11 -4.74 -5.85 -9.59
N ASP A 12 -3.63 -5.22 -9.18
CA ASP A 12 -2.34 -5.32 -9.86
C ASP A 12 -1.80 -6.77 -9.81
N ASP A 13 -1.87 -7.41 -8.63
CA ASP A 13 -1.54 -8.83 -8.46
C ASP A 13 -2.42 -9.70 -9.37
N PHE A 14 -3.73 -9.47 -9.34
CA PHE A 14 -4.70 -10.23 -10.13
C PHE A 14 -4.42 -10.09 -11.62
N CYS A 15 -4.25 -8.87 -12.12
CA CYS A 15 -3.95 -8.61 -13.53
C CYS A 15 -2.62 -9.23 -13.96
N ARG A 16 -1.58 -9.15 -13.12
CA ARG A 16 -0.29 -9.80 -13.39
C ARG A 16 -0.43 -11.32 -13.48
N ARG A 17 -1.17 -11.95 -12.57
CA ARG A 17 -1.43 -13.40 -12.61
C ARG A 17 -2.24 -13.81 -13.83
N ALA A 18 -3.29 -13.06 -14.17
CA ALA A 18 -4.11 -13.31 -15.35
C ALA A 18 -3.28 -13.25 -16.65
N ARG A 19 -2.41 -12.23 -16.79
CA ARG A 19 -1.48 -12.13 -17.92
C ARG A 19 -0.50 -13.29 -17.97
N LYS A 20 0.00 -13.74 -16.81
CA LYS A 20 0.94 -14.88 -16.73
C LYS A 20 0.30 -16.20 -17.20
N THR A 21 -1.01 -16.36 -17.07
CA THR A 21 -1.75 -17.54 -17.57
C THR A 21 -2.33 -17.32 -18.97
N GLY A 22 -1.90 -16.29 -19.70
CA GLY A 22 -2.29 -16.05 -21.09
C GLY A 22 -3.59 -15.25 -21.28
N HIS A 23 -4.23 -14.77 -20.21
CA HIS A 23 -5.41 -13.91 -20.34
C HIS A 23 -5.04 -12.48 -20.74
N ARG A 24 -5.92 -11.85 -21.52
CA ARG A 24 -5.81 -10.44 -21.89
C ARG A 24 -6.56 -9.57 -20.89
N VAL A 25 -5.95 -8.46 -20.49
CA VAL A 25 -6.60 -7.41 -19.70
C VAL A 25 -7.03 -6.32 -20.68
N CYS A 26 -8.33 -6.11 -20.81
CA CYS A 26 -8.92 -5.19 -21.79
C CYS A 26 -9.53 -3.98 -21.08
N TYR A 27 -9.42 -2.81 -21.72
CA TYR A 27 -10.13 -1.59 -21.34
C TYR A 27 -11.32 -1.40 -22.28
N PHE A 28 -12.48 -1.05 -21.72
CA PHE A 28 -13.72 -0.89 -22.47
C PHE A 28 -14.20 0.57 -22.32
N PRO A 29 -13.89 1.45 -23.30
CA PRO A 29 -14.16 2.88 -23.19
C PRO A 29 -15.65 3.25 -23.23
N GLU A 30 -16.51 2.37 -23.73
CA GLU A 30 -17.95 2.61 -23.88
C GLU A 30 -18.71 2.53 -22.55
N THR A 31 -18.07 2.04 -21.49
CA THR A 31 -18.63 1.99 -20.13
C THR A 31 -17.82 2.90 -19.20
N ALA A 32 -18.52 3.71 -18.40
CA ALA A 32 -17.92 4.55 -17.37
C ALA A 32 -18.58 4.32 -16.02
N VAL A 33 -17.78 4.44 -14.95
CA VAL A 33 -18.23 4.41 -13.56
C VAL A 33 -17.71 5.66 -12.87
N GLN A 34 -18.60 6.37 -12.17
CA GLN A 34 -18.18 7.53 -11.38
C GLN A 34 -17.55 7.07 -10.06
N HIS A 35 -16.25 7.34 -9.90
CA HIS A 35 -15.53 7.06 -8.66
C HIS A 35 -15.44 8.31 -7.80
N LEU A 36 -16.09 8.28 -6.64
CA LEU A 36 -15.99 9.33 -5.61
C LEU A 36 -14.65 9.22 -4.89
N ARG A 37 -13.64 9.89 -5.47
CA ARG A 37 -12.22 9.78 -5.12
C ARG A 37 -11.94 9.93 -3.63
N GLY A 38 -11.54 8.83 -3.00
CA GLY A 38 -11.03 8.83 -1.63
C GLY A 38 -12.08 9.05 -0.54
N CYS A 39 -13.37 9.09 -0.88
CA CYS A 39 -14.47 9.28 0.07
C CYS A 39 -14.56 8.16 1.11
N SER A 40 -14.17 6.93 0.76
CA SER A 40 -14.10 5.80 1.69
C SER A 40 -12.81 5.77 2.50
N THR A 41 -11.70 6.27 1.95
CA THR A 41 -10.36 6.14 2.56
C THR A 41 -9.96 7.31 3.46
N HIS A 42 -10.66 8.43 3.37
CA HIS A 42 -10.43 9.63 4.22
C HIS A 42 -11.47 9.78 5.33
N GLN A 43 -12.31 8.77 5.56
CA GLN A 43 -13.29 8.81 6.63
C GLN A 43 -12.59 8.80 8.01
N PRO A 44 -13.09 9.58 8.98
CA PRO A 44 -12.65 9.50 10.36
C PRO A 44 -12.73 8.05 10.89
N GLY A 45 -11.71 7.60 11.62
CA GLY A 45 -11.64 6.24 12.15
C GLY A 45 -11.14 5.17 11.16
N ILE A 46 -11.24 5.38 9.85
CA ILE A 46 -10.77 4.43 8.83
C ILE A 46 -9.38 4.78 8.31
N ARG A 47 -9.05 6.08 8.25
CA ARG A 47 -7.82 6.59 7.65
C ARG A 47 -6.54 5.93 8.19
N GLU A 48 -6.44 5.68 9.49
CA GLU A 48 -5.28 5.00 10.08
C GLU A 48 -5.10 3.58 9.54
N LYS A 49 -6.20 2.80 9.49
CA LYS A 49 -6.19 1.44 8.95
C LYS A 49 -5.78 1.46 7.47
N VAL A 50 -6.31 2.39 6.68
CA VAL A 50 -5.91 2.56 5.27
C VAL A 50 -4.41 2.79 5.14
N ILE A 51 -3.81 3.68 5.94
CA ILE A 51 -2.36 3.94 5.89
C ILE A 51 -1.57 2.66 6.21
N VAL A 52 -1.98 1.91 7.23
CA VAL A 52 -1.34 0.65 7.62
C VAL A 52 -1.43 -0.39 6.51
N GLU A 53 -2.62 -0.62 5.97
CA GLU A 53 -2.84 -1.64 4.94
C GLU A 53 -2.16 -1.25 3.63
N THR A 54 -2.17 0.03 3.25
CA THR A 54 -1.40 0.53 2.10
C THR A 54 0.10 0.20 2.24
N TYR A 55 0.66 0.44 3.43
CA TYR A 55 2.07 0.14 3.70
C TYR A 55 2.35 -1.38 3.63
N ARG A 56 1.48 -2.20 4.23
CA ARG A 56 1.59 -3.67 4.20
C ARG A 56 1.50 -4.21 2.78
N SER A 57 0.48 -3.80 2.03
CA SER A 57 0.26 -4.19 0.64
C SER A 57 1.45 -3.84 -0.25
N ASN A 58 2.03 -2.65 -0.11
CA ASN A 58 3.19 -2.23 -0.90
C ASN A 58 4.43 -3.07 -0.58
N LEU A 59 4.72 -3.32 0.70
CA LEU A 59 5.86 -4.16 1.07
C LEU A 59 5.69 -5.60 0.57
N TYR A 60 4.49 -6.17 0.69
CA TYR A 60 4.20 -7.52 0.22
C TYR A 60 4.30 -7.62 -1.31
N PHE A 61 3.70 -6.68 -2.05
CA PHE A 61 3.75 -6.65 -3.51
C PHE A 61 5.19 -6.55 -4.04
N PHE A 62 6.01 -5.68 -3.44
CA PHE A 62 7.42 -5.53 -3.83
C PHE A 62 8.24 -6.79 -3.52
N ALA A 63 7.99 -7.45 -2.40
CA ALA A 63 8.68 -8.70 -2.09
C ALA A 63 8.25 -9.85 -2.99
N LYS A 64 7.00 -9.83 -3.48
CA LYS A 64 6.44 -10.86 -4.37
C LYS A 64 6.95 -10.75 -5.80
N TYR A 65 7.11 -9.52 -6.32
CA TYR A 65 7.36 -9.29 -7.74
C TYR A 65 8.70 -8.63 -8.08
N TYR A 66 9.37 -8.01 -7.12
CA TYR A 66 10.59 -7.24 -7.37
C TYR A 66 11.79 -7.80 -6.60
N SER A 67 12.99 -7.50 -7.10
CA SER A 67 14.24 -7.96 -6.49
C SER A 67 14.54 -7.25 -5.16
N GLN A 68 15.51 -7.78 -4.41
CA GLN A 68 15.89 -7.26 -3.10
C GLN A 68 16.34 -5.78 -3.10
N PRO A 69 17.07 -5.27 -4.11
CA PRO A 69 17.42 -3.85 -4.19
C PRO A 69 16.18 -2.93 -4.26
N TRP A 70 15.15 -3.31 -5.02
CA TRP A 70 13.90 -2.56 -5.10
C TRP A 70 13.15 -2.54 -3.76
N ASN A 71 13.17 -3.66 -3.05
CA ASN A 71 12.62 -3.75 -1.70
C ASN A 71 13.34 -2.83 -0.71
N TRP A 72 14.68 -2.76 -0.81
CA TRP A 72 15.48 -1.82 -0.02
C TRP A 72 15.17 -0.37 -0.36
N LEU A 73 15.11 -0.03 -1.65
CA LEU A 73 14.78 1.31 -2.11
C LEU A 73 13.41 1.76 -1.59
N LEU A 74 12.38 0.93 -1.74
CA LEU A 74 11.03 1.21 -1.24
C LEU A 74 11.04 1.49 0.27
N ARG A 75 11.73 0.66 1.05
CA ARG A 75 11.84 0.84 2.51
C ARG A 75 12.57 2.13 2.87
N THR A 76 13.64 2.46 2.16
CA THR A 76 14.36 3.72 2.36
C THR A 76 13.47 4.92 2.05
N LEU A 77 12.72 4.90 0.95
CA LEU A 77 11.78 5.95 0.60
C LEU A 77 10.69 6.11 1.67
N TYR A 78 10.14 5.02 2.20
CA TYR A 78 9.19 5.09 3.32
C TYR A 78 9.80 5.68 4.59
N ARG A 79 11.05 5.33 4.91
CA ARG A 79 11.75 5.91 6.07
C ARG A 79 11.91 7.42 5.91
N LEU A 80 12.29 7.87 4.71
CA LEU A 80 12.42 9.29 4.40
C LEU A 80 11.08 10.01 4.47
N THR A 81 10.02 9.48 3.85
CA THR A 81 8.70 10.12 3.86
C THR A 81 8.10 10.20 5.26
N PHE A 82 8.20 9.14 6.06
CA PHE A 82 7.75 9.17 7.45
C PHE A 82 8.61 10.08 8.32
N GLY A 83 9.94 10.11 8.12
CA GLY A 83 10.84 11.04 8.80
C GLY A 83 10.50 12.50 8.51
N LEU A 84 10.33 12.86 7.23
CA LEU A 84 9.85 14.18 6.80
C LEU A 84 8.46 14.49 7.36
N GLY A 85 7.59 13.49 7.43
CA GLY A 85 6.27 13.59 8.04
C GLY A 85 6.32 13.90 9.54
N ILE A 86 7.26 13.33 10.28
CA ILE A 86 7.47 13.64 11.70
C ILE A 86 8.00 15.08 11.85
N LEU A 87 9.00 15.47 11.05
CA LEU A 87 9.54 16.83 11.05
C LEU A 87 8.46 17.88 10.74
N ARG A 88 7.58 17.60 9.77
CA ARG A 88 6.42 18.45 9.47
C ARG A 88 5.47 18.58 10.65
N THR A 89 5.10 17.47 11.30
CA THR A 89 4.23 17.50 12.48
C THR A 89 4.87 18.26 13.65
N LEU A 90 6.17 18.04 13.92
CA LEU A 90 6.91 18.81 14.93
C LEU A 90 6.92 20.30 14.59
N GLY A 91 7.20 20.67 13.34
CA GLY A 91 7.16 22.05 12.88
C GLY A 91 5.77 22.69 12.93
N LYS A 92 4.68 21.93 12.77
CA LYS A 92 3.31 22.41 13.03
C LYS A 92 3.11 22.68 14.51
N ARG A 93 3.54 21.76 15.38
CA ARG A 93 3.43 21.88 16.84
C ARG A 93 4.18 23.10 17.39
N LEU A 94 5.40 23.34 16.91
CA LEU A 94 6.20 24.52 17.29
C LEU A 94 5.57 25.85 16.83
N ARG A 95 4.85 25.84 15.71
CA ARG A 95 4.15 27.02 15.16
C ARG A 95 2.71 27.18 15.69
N GLY A 96 2.32 26.40 16.70
CA GLY A 96 0.96 26.42 17.25
C GLY A 96 -0.13 26.05 16.25
N ARG A 97 0.19 25.36 15.15
CA ARG A 97 -0.78 24.94 14.13
C ARG A 97 -1.53 23.68 14.56
N ARG A 98 -2.79 23.59 14.15
CA ARG A 98 -3.62 22.39 14.36
C ARG A 98 -2.97 21.15 13.72
N LEU A 99 -3.05 20.03 14.44
CA LEU A 99 -2.68 18.72 13.93
C LEU A 99 -3.94 18.02 13.44
N ASP A 100 -3.92 17.57 12.20
CA ASP A 100 -5.10 17.09 11.51
C ASP A 100 -5.00 15.58 11.28
N GLY A 101 -5.60 14.82 12.20
CA GLY A 101 -5.88 13.40 12.02
C GLY A 101 -4.67 12.44 12.00
N PRO A 102 -4.87 11.21 11.51
CA PRO A 102 -3.85 10.15 11.53
C PRO A 102 -2.60 10.48 10.72
N ASP A 103 -2.71 11.33 9.69
CA ASP A 103 -1.57 11.73 8.85
C ASP A 103 -0.54 12.56 9.63
N ASP A 104 -0.95 13.24 10.72
CA ASP A 104 -0.07 13.94 11.65
C ASP A 104 0.37 13.06 12.84
N SER A 105 -0.07 11.80 12.93
CA SER A 105 0.29 10.92 14.05
C SER A 105 1.76 10.48 13.98
N ILE A 106 2.56 10.99 14.93
CA ILE A 106 3.96 10.58 15.11
C ILE A 106 4.03 9.11 15.55
N ALA A 107 3.13 8.68 16.45
CA ALA A 107 3.06 7.30 16.93
C ALA A 107 2.78 6.32 15.78
N LEU A 108 1.87 6.66 14.86
CA LEU A 108 1.59 5.86 13.68
C LEU A 108 2.83 5.72 12.80
N LYS A 109 3.53 6.83 12.52
CA LYS A 109 4.76 6.82 11.70
C LYS A 109 5.85 5.96 12.34
N PHE A 110 6.06 6.05 13.65
CA PHE A 110 6.99 5.18 14.37
C PHE A 110 6.59 3.70 14.32
N ARG A 111 5.29 3.39 14.44
CA ARG A 111 4.77 2.03 14.29
C ARG A 111 5.08 1.46 12.92
N LEU A 112 4.87 2.24 11.85
CA LEU A 112 5.14 1.83 10.48
C LEU A 112 6.64 1.63 10.22
N LEU A 113 7.51 2.49 10.75
CA LEU A 113 8.96 2.36 10.66
C LEU A 113 9.50 1.06 11.30
N ARG A 114 8.83 0.59 12.35
CA ARG A 114 9.18 -0.61 13.11
C ARG A 114 8.46 -1.87 12.64
N MET A 115 7.60 -1.77 11.63
CA MET A 115 6.82 -2.91 11.17
C MET A 115 7.76 -3.96 10.56
N PRO A 116 7.79 -5.19 11.12
CA PRO A 116 8.66 -6.24 10.62
C PRO A 116 8.27 -6.59 9.18
N SER A 117 9.25 -7.07 8.44
CA SER A 117 9.13 -7.52 7.05
C SER A 117 8.24 -8.74 6.88
N GLY A 118 7.29 -9.01 7.79
CA GLY A 118 6.47 -10.21 7.95
C GLY A 118 5.76 -10.61 6.67
N ILE A 119 6.55 -11.10 5.74
CA ILE A 119 6.23 -11.54 4.41
C ILE A 119 6.74 -12.95 4.47
N ARG A 120 5.85 -13.85 4.92
CA ARG A 120 5.99 -15.23 4.48
C ARG A 120 6.00 -15.11 2.97
N ARG A 121 7.12 -15.44 2.32
CA ARG A 121 7.14 -15.56 0.86
C ARG A 121 5.93 -16.41 0.50
N ALA A 122 5.02 -15.86 -0.29
CA ALA A 122 3.90 -16.63 -0.78
C ALA A 122 4.49 -17.89 -1.44
N PRO A 123 3.97 -19.10 -1.17
CA PRO A 123 4.36 -20.27 -1.93
C PRO A 123 4.17 -19.94 -3.42
N PRO A 124 5.04 -20.44 -4.31
CA PRO A 124 4.86 -20.24 -5.74
C PRO A 124 3.43 -20.65 -6.10
N SER A 125 2.66 -19.70 -6.66
CA SER A 125 1.27 -19.90 -7.01
C SER A 125 1.13 -21.24 -7.75
N ALA A 126 0.39 -22.19 -7.16
CA ALA A 126 -0.02 -23.40 -7.85
C ALA A 126 -0.64 -22.97 -9.19
N GLY A 127 -0.05 -23.46 -10.29
CA GLY A 127 -0.47 -23.09 -11.62
C GLY A 127 -1.96 -23.42 -11.78
N PHE A 128 -2.76 -22.41 -12.13
CA PHE A 128 -3.96 -22.67 -12.90
C PHE A 128 -3.47 -23.14 -14.27
N GLY A 129 -3.28 -24.45 -14.41
CA GLY A 129 -3.05 -25.08 -15.69
C GLY A 129 -4.27 -24.91 -16.58
N PRO A 130 -4.10 -24.76 -17.90
CA PRO A 130 -5.23 -24.70 -18.82
C PRO A 130 -6.00 -26.02 -18.74
N ARG A 131 -7.31 -25.93 -18.55
CA ARG A 131 -8.24 -27.02 -18.88
C ARG A 131 -8.50 -27.01 -20.37
#